data_AF-A0A4D4M2G1-F1
#
_entry.id   AF-A0A4D4M2G1-F1
#
_cell.length_a   1.000
_cell.length_b   1.000
_cell.length_c   1.000
_cell.angle_alpha   90.00
_cell.angle_beta   90.00
_cell.angle_gamma   90.00
#
_symmetry.space_group_name_H-M   'P 1'
#
loop_
_entity.id
_entity.type
_entity.pdbx_description
1 polymer ?
#
loop_
_entity_poly.entity_id
_entity_poly.type
_entity_poly.pdbx_seq_one_letter_code
_entity_poly.pdbx_strand_id
1 'polypeptide(L)'
;MIFDDHDIVDDWNTSAAWLAEMRATPWWRERLMGGLMSYWVYQHLGNLSPAELADDPLYAAVRATPDGTDVLRAYSAQADADPASVRWSYRRDFGRVRVLMLDTRAARVLDEQNRSMLDPGEARWLREQACADPGSYDHLLIGTSLPWLLPHLVHDAETWNAALCRGNRGARWTRFGERLRRRADLEHWAAFPESFEALAAVIAEVGAGADAPATVCVLSGDVHHAYVAEPTWPGPGPDARVLQLTCSPVHNSVPLSIRLGFRFGWSGLGRILGRRLVRHGRWEHTALGWRKTGGPWFGNQLMMLTLRGRSASLRLEQARADRNGGARLDAVTESVLTE
;
A
#
# COMPACT_ATOMS: atom_id res chain seq x y z
N MET A 1 -8.33 9.12 -1.93
CA MET A 1 -7.31 9.14 -0.85
C MET A 1 -7.58 8.01 0.14
N ILE A 2 -6.62 7.62 0.96
CA ILE A 2 -6.85 6.72 2.11
C ILE A 2 -5.90 7.14 3.22
N PHE A 3 -6.30 6.96 4.48
CA PHE A 3 -5.43 7.30 5.60
C PHE A 3 -4.15 6.46 5.55
N ASP A 4 -3.14 6.95 6.24
CA ASP A 4 -1.95 6.18 6.57
C ASP A 4 -1.75 6.15 8.09
N ASP A 5 -0.72 5.47 8.56
CA ASP A 5 -0.35 5.46 9.97
C ASP A 5 -0.08 6.87 10.52
N HIS A 6 0.60 7.72 9.76
CA HIS A 6 0.91 9.09 10.12
C HIS A 6 -0.31 9.96 10.46
N ASP A 7 -1.51 9.61 9.99
CA ASP A 7 -2.76 10.27 10.36
C ASP A 7 -3.22 9.92 11.79
N ILE A 8 -2.83 8.75 12.31
CA ILE A 8 -3.13 8.29 13.66
C ILE A 8 -1.89 8.42 14.56
N VAL A 9 -0.89 7.59 14.32
CA VAL A 9 0.42 7.60 14.96
C VAL A 9 1.34 6.70 14.14
N ASP A 10 2.62 7.04 14.10
CA ASP A 10 3.68 6.19 13.55
C ASP A 10 3.54 4.73 14.04
N ASP A 11 3.80 3.77 13.16
CA ASP A 11 3.60 2.32 13.39
C ASP A 11 2.15 1.86 13.61
N TRP A 12 1.12 2.66 13.27
CA TRP A 12 -0.27 2.26 13.51
C TRP A 12 -0.59 0.89 12.91
N ASN A 13 -0.96 -0.04 13.79
CA ASN A 13 -1.25 -1.44 13.48
C ASN A 13 -0.05 -2.20 12.88
N THR A 14 1.18 -1.89 13.32
CA THR A 14 2.37 -2.67 12.94
C THR A 14 2.37 -4.08 13.53
N SER A 15 1.84 -4.32 14.74
CA SER A 15 1.74 -5.67 15.33
C SER A 15 0.69 -5.77 16.44
N ALA A 16 0.28 -6.99 16.78
CA ALA A 16 -0.61 -7.23 17.92
C ALA A 16 0.02 -6.83 19.26
N ALA A 17 1.34 -7.01 19.40
CA ALA A 17 2.08 -6.58 20.59
C ALA A 17 2.12 -5.06 20.71
N TRP A 18 2.39 -4.36 19.61
CA TRP A 18 2.31 -2.90 19.54
C TRP A 18 0.90 -2.40 19.90
N LEU A 19 -0.15 -3.00 19.32
CA LEU A 19 -1.53 -2.59 19.59
C LEU A 19 -1.92 -2.80 21.06
N ALA A 20 -1.49 -3.90 21.67
CA ALA A 20 -1.72 -4.17 23.09
C ALA A 20 -1.04 -3.12 24.00
N GLU A 21 0.21 -2.73 23.68
CA GLU A 21 0.92 -1.66 24.40
C GLU A 21 0.20 -0.31 24.25
N MET A 22 -0.23 0.03 23.04
CA MET A 22 -0.94 1.27 22.77
C MET A 22 -2.28 1.32 23.51
N ARG A 23 -3.06 0.24 23.49
CA ARG A 23 -4.32 0.10 24.24
C ARG A 23 -4.15 0.22 25.76
N ALA A 24 -2.95 -0.02 26.30
CA ALA A 24 -2.65 0.22 27.71
C ALA A 24 -2.38 1.69 28.05
N THR A 25 -2.14 2.54 27.05
CA THR A 25 -1.94 3.97 27.28
C THR A 25 -3.28 4.71 27.45
N PRO A 26 -3.36 5.73 28.33
CA PRO A 26 -4.62 6.42 28.60
C PRO A 26 -5.13 7.29 27.44
N TRP A 27 -4.26 7.64 26.49
CA TRP A 27 -4.57 8.56 25.39
C TRP A 27 -4.95 7.84 24.08
N TRP A 28 -4.62 6.56 23.94
CA TRP A 28 -4.75 5.84 22.66
C TRP A 28 -6.18 5.84 22.12
N ARG A 29 -7.17 5.57 22.97
CA ARG A 29 -8.56 5.51 22.56
C ARG A 29 -9.02 6.82 21.93
N GLU A 30 -8.75 7.95 22.58
CA GLU A 30 -9.18 9.26 22.06
C GLU A 30 -8.46 9.60 20.74
N ARG A 31 -7.16 9.29 20.65
CA ARG A 31 -6.37 9.48 19.43
C ARG A 31 -6.93 8.70 18.25
N LEU A 32 -7.22 7.40 18.45
CA LEU A 32 -7.75 6.53 17.41
C LEU A 32 -9.14 6.98 16.96
N MET A 33 -10.05 7.26 17.90
CA MET A 33 -11.40 7.72 17.57
C MET A 33 -11.36 9.04 16.80
N GLY A 34 -10.63 10.03 17.31
CA GLY A 34 -10.50 11.33 16.66
C GLY A 34 -9.90 11.23 15.26
N GLY A 35 -8.89 10.36 15.08
CA GLY A 35 -8.26 10.12 13.79
C GLY A 35 -9.20 9.46 12.77
N LEU A 36 -9.89 8.37 13.14
CA LEU A 36 -10.87 7.70 12.27
C LEU A 36 -12.05 8.61 11.91
N MET A 37 -12.58 9.36 12.88
CA MET A 37 -13.65 10.32 12.63
C MET A 37 -13.18 11.44 11.69
N SER A 38 -11.98 11.97 11.91
CA SER A 38 -11.40 13.01 11.04
C SER A 38 -11.20 12.50 9.62
N TYR A 39 -10.67 11.28 9.47
CA TYR A 39 -10.56 10.65 8.15
C TYR A 39 -11.93 10.52 7.47
N TRP A 40 -12.96 10.06 8.20
CA TRP A 40 -14.28 9.91 7.61
C TRP A 40 -14.79 11.24 7.03
N VAL A 41 -14.71 12.31 7.82
CA VAL A 41 -15.18 13.65 7.45
C VAL A 41 -14.37 14.25 6.29
N TYR A 42 -13.04 14.26 6.42
CA TYR A 42 -12.17 15.03 5.52
C TYR A 42 -11.68 14.26 4.30
N GLN A 43 -11.79 12.93 4.29
CA GLN A 43 -11.27 12.11 3.19
C GLN A 43 -12.29 11.08 2.70
N HIS A 44 -12.83 10.23 3.58
CA HIS A 44 -13.67 9.09 3.18
C HIS A 44 -14.93 9.52 2.43
N LEU A 45 -15.63 10.55 2.91
CA LEU A 45 -16.81 11.08 2.22
C LEU A 45 -16.54 11.47 0.76
N GLY A 46 -15.39 12.09 0.50
CA GLY A 46 -14.97 12.45 -0.86
C GLY A 46 -14.60 11.24 -1.73
N ASN A 47 -14.30 10.10 -1.10
CA ASN A 47 -14.02 8.84 -1.77
C ASN A 47 -15.27 8.03 -2.10
N LEU A 48 -16.49 8.45 -1.73
CA LEU A 48 -17.77 7.79 -2.06
C LEU A 48 -18.54 8.55 -3.15
N SER A 49 -19.16 7.83 -4.08
CA SER A 49 -19.83 8.43 -5.24
C SER A 49 -21.19 8.95 -4.79
N PRO A 50 -21.84 9.83 -5.55
CA PRO A 50 -23.18 10.30 -5.18
C PRO A 50 -24.18 9.16 -4.95
N ALA A 51 -24.08 8.06 -5.70
CA ALA A 51 -24.93 6.88 -5.51
C ALA A 51 -24.55 6.12 -4.22
N GLU A 52 -23.26 5.85 -4.00
CA GLU A 52 -22.81 5.18 -2.77
C GLU A 52 -23.16 6.00 -1.51
N LEU A 53 -23.01 7.32 -1.55
CA LEU A 53 -23.39 8.20 -0.44
C LEU A 53 -24.89 8.19 -0.16
N ALA A 54 -25.73 8.05 -1.20
CA ALA A 54 -27.18 7.97 -1.02
C ALA A 54 -27.60 6.69 -0.28
N ASP A 55 -26.84 5.61 -0.46
CA ASP A 55 -27.08 4.30 0.16
C ASP A 55 -26.26 4.10 1.46
N ASP A 56 -25.38 5.04 1.83
CA ASP A 56 -24.51 4.91 2.99
C ASP A 56 -25.27 5.17 4.31
N PRO A 57 -25.41 4.15 5.19
CA PRO A 57 -26.20 4.27 6.41
C PRO A 57 -25.57 5.20 7.44
N LEU A 58 -24.24 5.30 7.48
CA LEU A 58 -23.53 6.18 8.40
C LEU A 58 -23.72 7.64 7.98
N TYR A 59 -23.58 7.94 6.69
CA TYR A 59 -23.85 9.25 6.12
C TYR A 59 -25.29 9.67 6.37
N ALA A 60 -26.27 8.79 6.13
CA ALA A 60 -27.67 9.05 6.43
C ALA A 60 -27.89 9.36 7.93
N ALA A 61 -27.29 8.58 8.83
CA ALA A 61 -27.40 8.78 10.27
C ALA A 61 -26.78 10.12 10.72
N VAL A 62 -25.60 10.47 10.20
CA VAL A 62 -24.93 11.76 10.48
C VAL A 62 -25.74 12.93 9.95
N ARG A 63 -26.35 12.81 8.76
CA ARG A 63 -27.19 13.86 8.17
C ARG A 63 -28.53 14.06 8.87
N ALA A 64 -29.00 13.07 9.61
CA ALA A 64 -30.27 13.12 10.36
C ALA A 64 -30.16 13.89 11.69
N THR A 65 -28.97 14.31 12.10
CA THR A 65 -28.71 15.05 13.34
C THR A 65 -27.97 16.36 13.05
N PRO A 66 -28.23 17.45 13.81
CA PRO A 66 -27.44 18.67 13.71
C PRO A 66 -25.97 18.49 14.13
N ASP A 67 -25.69 17.47 14.96
CA ASP A 67 -24.35 17.09 15.39
C ASP A 67 -24.17 15.57 15.29
N GLY A 68 -23.32 15.13 14.35
CA GLY A 68 -23.02 13.72 14.09
C GLY A 68 -21.89 13.13 14.92
N THR A 69 -21.33 13.88 15.88
CA THR A 69 -20.15 13.48 16.65
C THR A 69 -20.30 12.11 17.31
N ASP A 70 -21.40 11.87 18.02
CA ASP A 70 -21.61 10.61 18.74
C ASP A 70 -21.83 9.42 17.80
N VAL A 71 -22.51 9.64 16.67
CA VAL A 71 -22.74 8.62 15.64
C VAL A 71 -21.40 8.17 15.05
N LEU A 72 -20.55 9.12 14.66
CA LEU A 72 -19.22 8.83 14.12
C LEU A 72 -18.31 8.20 15.18
N ARG A 73 -18.36 8.66 16.43
CA ARG A 73 -17.56 8.09 17.52
C ARG A 73 -17.95 6.63 17.79
N ALA A 74 -19.25 6.31 17.75
CA ALA A 74 -19.73 4.94 17.88
C ALA A 74 -19.28 4.05 16.73
N TYR A 75 -19.35 4.56 15.49
CA TYR A 75 -18.87 3.84 14.30
C TYR A 75 -17.36 3.57 14.35
N SER A 76 -16.55 4.57 14.70
CA SER A 76 -15.11 4.40 14.89
C SER A 76 -14.77 3.40 16.00
N ALA A 77 -15.55 3.39 17.09
CA ALA A 77 -15.37 2.43 18.18
C ALA A 77 -15.71 1.00 17.73
N GLN A 78 -16.72 0.84 16.87
CA GLN A 78 -17.05 -0.43 16.25
C GLN A 78 -15.93 -0.90 15.31
N ALA A 79 -15.36 0.00 14.49
CA ALA A 79 -14.23 -0.30 13.62
C ALA A 79 -12.96 -0.73 14.39
N ASP A 80 -12.67 -0.15 15.57
CA ASP A 80 -11.56 -0.61 16.42
C ASP A 80 -11.83 -1.96 17.10
N ALA A 81 -13.07 -2.20 17.50
CA ALA A 81 -13.47 -3.44 18.18
C ALA A 81 -13.53 -4.64 17.23
N ASP A 82 -14.07 -4.42 16.03
CA ASP A 82 -14.18 -5.41 14.96
C ASP A 82 -13.82 -4.76 13.62
N PRO A 83 -12.53 -4.77 13.23
CA PRO A 83 -12.08 -4.18 11.97
C PRO A 83 -12.78 -4.72 10.73
N ALA A 84 -13.25 -5.98 10.75
CA ALA A 84 -13.95 -6.59 9.63
C ALA A 84 -15.41 -6.09 9.49
N SER A 85 -15.94 -5.38 10.50
CA SER A 85 -17.30 -4.81 10.45
C SER A 85 -17.39 -3.53 9.61
N VAL A 86 -16.25 -2.93 9.25
CA VAL A 86 -16.17 -1.67 8.51
C VAL A 86 -15.18 -1.80 7.36
N ARG A 87 -15.60 -1.39 6.16
CA ARG A 87 -14.73 -1.30 4.98
C ARG A 87 -14.39 0.14 4.67
N TRP A 88 -13.10 0.48 4.75
CA TRP A 88 -12.58 1.78 4.30
C TRP A 88 -12.09 1.75 2.85
N SER A 89 -11.76 0.55 2.32
CA SER A 89 -11.45 0.35 0.91
C SER A 89 -12.63 0.76 0.03
N TYR A 90 -12.35 1.25 -1.17
CA TYR A 90 -13.41 1.68 -2.10
C TYR A 90 -13.02 1.49 -3.55
N ARG A 91 -14.04 1.41 -4.40
CA ARG A 91 -13.91 1.38 -5.85
C ARG A 91 -14.36 2.72 -6.44
N ARG A 92 -13.68 3.16 -7.49
CA ARG A 92 -14.10 4.27 -8.34
C ARG A 92 -13.86 3.96 -9.80
N ASP A 93 -14.87 4.12 -10.62
CA ASP A 93 -14.72 4.04 -12.07
C ASP A 93 -14.79 5.46 -12.66
N PHE A 94 -13.71 5.88 -13.30
CA PHE A 94 -13.61 7.13 -14.06
C PHE A 94 -13.67 6.79 -15.55
N GLY A 95 -14.89 6.68 -16.08
CA GLY A 95 -15.09 6.16 -17.42
C GLY A 95 -14.56 4.73 -17.53
N ARG A 96 -13.52 4.51 -18.33
CA ARG A 96 -12.87 3.20 -18.53
C ARG A 96 -11.61 3.00 -17.67
N VAL A 97 -11.44 3.79 -16.61
CA VAL A 97 -10.36 3.60 -15.62
C VAL A 97 -10.97 3.18 -14.30
N ARG A 98 -10.63 1.98 -13.82
CA ARG A 98 -11.05 1.51 -12.50
C ARG A 98 -9.96 1.77 -11.47
N VAL A 99 -10.34 2.33 -10.33
CA VAL A 99 -9.49 2.54 -9.16
C VAL A 99 -10.03 1.69 -8.01
N LEU A 100 -9.19 0.82 -7.47
CA LEU A 100 -9.44 0.08 -6.23
C LEU A 100 -8.46 0.61 -5.19
N MET A 101 -8.94 1.40 -4.25
CA MET A 101 -8.10 1.89 -3.15
C MET A 101 -8.26 0.96 -1.95
N LEU A 102 -7.16 0.37 -1.50
CA LEU A 102 -7.10 -0.62 -0.44
C LEU A 102 -6.75 0.04 0.89
N ASP A 103 -7.52 -0.28 1.93
CA ASP A 103 -7.12 -0.03 3.31
C ASP A 103 -6.04 -1.04 3.72
N THR A 104 -4.80 -0.58 3.81
CA THR A 104 -3.65 -1.41 4.24
C THR A 104 -3.21 -1.11 5.67
N ARG A 105 -4.05 -0.45 6.48
CA ARG A 105 -3.75 -0.12 7.89
C ARG A 105 -4.81 -0.66 8.85
N ALA A 106 -6.08 -0.28 8.69
CA ALA A 106 -7.13 -0.71 9.61
C ALA A 106 -7.66 -2.12 9.29
N ALA A 107 -7.64 -2.54 8.02
CA ALA A 107 -8.05 -3.88 7.60
C ALA A 107 -7.05 -5.02 7.92
N ARG A 108 -5.91 -4.72 8.53
CA ARG A 108 -4.88 -5.72 8.82
C ARG A 108 -5.36 -6.73 9.86
N VAL A 109 -5.10 -8.01 9.61
CA VAL A 109 -5.15 -9.02 10.67
C VAL A 109 -3.79 -9.06 11.35
N LEU A 110 -3.74 -8.74 12.65
CA LEU A 110 -2.48 -8.61 13.40
C LEU A 110 -2.07 -9.88 14.15
N ASP A 111 -2.93 -10.90 14.20
CA ASP A 111 -2.60 -12.20 14.79
C ASP A 111 -1.41 -12.81 14.05
N GLU A 112 -0.28 -12.99 14.72
CA GLU A 112 1.00 -13.30 14.07
C GLU A 112 0.97 -14.58 13.24
N GLN A 113 0.18 -15.57 13.66
CA GLN A 113 0.06 -16.86 12.98
C GLN A 113 -0.83 -16.78 11.73
N ASN A 114 -1.78 -15.86 11.70
CA ASN A 114 -2.74 -15.65 10.60
C ASN A 114 -2.66 -14.24 10.01
N ARG A 115 -1.51 -13.58 10.16
CA ARG A 115 -1.33 -12.16 9.86
C ARG A 115 -1.52 -11.93 8.37
N SER A 116 -2.36 -10.95 8.01
CA SER A 116 -2.65 -10.59 6.62
C SER A 116 -2.79 -9.08 6.46
N MET A 117 -2.36 -8.56 5.31
CA MET A 117 -2.43 -7.14 4.99
C MET A 117 -3.89 -6.68 4.85
N LEU A 118 -4.70 -7.55 4.23
CA LEU A 118 -6.14 -7.42 4.10
C LEU A 118 -6.78 -8.61 4.80
N ASP A 119 -7.78 -8.36 5.64
CA ASP A 119 -8.59 -9.44 6.17
C ASP A 119 -9.29 -10.24 5.05
N PRO A 120 -9.76 -11.47 5.33
CA PRO A 120 -10.34 -12.33 4.30
C PRO A 120 -11.53 -11.72 3.56
N GLY A 121 -12.31 -10.84 4.19
CA GLY A 121 -13.42 -10.11 3.57
C GLY A 121 -12.93 -9.07 2.56
N GLU A 122 -11.97 -8.25 2.95
CA GLU A 122 -11.32 -7.27 2.06
C GLU A 122 -10.58 -7.93 0.89
N ALA A 123 -9.89 -9.05 1.13
CA ALA A 123 -9.21 -9.79 0.08
C ALA A 123 -10.18 -10.36 -0.97
N ARG A 124 -11.34 -10.89 -0.52
CA ARG A 124 -12.40 -11.33 -1.44
C ARG A 124 -13.00 -10.16 -2.21
N TRP A 125 -13.30 -9.08 -1.52
CA TRP A 125 -13.84 -7.87 -2.15
C TRP A 125 -12.90 -7.34 -3.23
N LEU A 126 -11.59 -7.26 -2.98
CA LEU A 126 -10.60 -6.84 -3.98
C LEU A 126 -10.68 -7.71 -5.23
N ARG A 127 -10.67 -9.03 -5.08
CA ARG A 127 -10.77 -9.98 -6.20
C ARG A 127 -12.08 -9.78 -6.97
N GLU A 128 -13.21 -9.70 -6.26
CA GLU A 128 -14.53 -9.48 -6.86
C GLU A 128 -14.57 -8.17 -7.65
N GLN A 129 -14.08 -7.07 -7.08
CA GLN A 129 -14.08 -5.76 -7.75
C GLN A 129 -13.08 -5.67 -8.90
N ALA A 130 -11.95 -6.35 -8.83
CA ALA A 130 -10.99 -6.42 -9.92
C ALA A 130 -11.56 -7.21 -11.11
N CYS A 131 -12.15 -8.37 -10.84
CA CYS A 131 -12.68 -9.27 -11.87
C CYS A 131 -14.10 -8.93 -12.33
N ALA A 132 -14.79 -7.98 -11.70
CA ALA A 132 -16.13 -7.55 -12.10
C ALA A 132 -16.12 -6.91 -13.50
N ASP A 133 -17.09 -7.28 -14.34
CA ASP A 133 -17.31 -6.75 -15.68
C ASP A 133 -16.03 -6.73 -16.56
N PRO A 134 -15.44 -7.89 -16.90
CA PRO A 134 -14.26 -7.95 -17.77
C PRO A 134 -14.47 -7.15 -19.07
N GLY A 135 -13.44 -6.43 -19.51
CA GLY A 135 -13.50 -5.56 -20.69
C GLY A 135 -14.22 -4.21 -20.48
N SER A 136 -14.83 -3.96 -19.31
CA SER A 136 -15.51 -2.68 -19.04
C SER A 136 -14.54 -1.51 -18.81
N TYR A 137 -13.26 -1.80 -18.51
CA TYR A 137 -12.22 -0.82 -18.26
C TYR A 137 -10.95 -1.15 -19.05
N ASP A 138 -10.20 -0.12 -19.42
CA ASP A 138 -8.92 -0.22 -20.13
C ASP A 138 -7.73 -0.20 -19.17
N HIS A 139 -7.90 0.36 -17.97
CA HIS A 139 -6.85 0.48 -16.97
C HIS A 139 -7.38 0.17 -15.57
N LEU A 140 -6.65 -0.67 -14.84
CA LEU A 140 -6.89 -0.93 -13.42
C LEU A 140 -5.79 -0.28 -12.58
N LEU A 141 -6.18 0.58 -11.64
CA LEU A 141 -5.30 1.21 -10.67
C LEU A 141 -5.60 0.64 -9.28
N ILE A 142 -4.62 -0.01 -8.65
CA ILE A 142 -4.73 -0.53 -7.29
C ILE A 142 -3.94 0.39 -6.38
N GLY A 143 -4.61 1.20 -5.57
CA GLY A 143 -3.98 2.07 -4.59
C GLY A 143 -3.76 1.38 -3.25
N THR A 144 -2.57 1.55 -2.67
CA THR A 144 -2.18 1.05 -1.34
C THR A 144 -1.24 2.07 -0.71
N SER A 145 -1.31 2.33 0.60
CA SER A 145 -0.37 3.29 1.20
C SER A 145 1.07 2.77 1.12
N LEU A 146 1.24 1.44 1.25
CA LEU A 146 2.53 0.77 1.27
C LEU A 146 2.87 0.10 -0.07
N PRO A 147 4.13 0.19 -0.56
CA PRO A 147 4.56 -0.51 -1.75
C PRO A 147 4.46 -2.04 -1.66
N TRP A 148 4.00 -2.64 -2.76
CA TRP A 148 3.96 -4.08 -2.97
C TRP A 148 5.36 -4.62 -3.31
N LEU A 149 6.01 -4.09 -4.34
CA LEU A 149 7.34 -4.45 -4.84
C LEU A 149 8.42 -3.52 -4.28
N LEU A 150 9.15 -3.99 -3.26
CA LEU A 150 10.21 -3.25 -2.57
C LEU A 150 11.60 -3.47 -3.19
N PRO A 151 12.62 -2.65 -2.80
CA PRO A 151 14.01 -3.01 -3.03
C PRO A 151 14.27 -4.44 -2.52
N HIS A 152 14.94 -5.28 -3.32
CA HIS A 152 15.07 -6.72 -3.05
C HIS A 152 15.58 -7.03 -1.64
N LEU A 153 16.58 -6.30 -1.15
CA LEU A 153 17.08 -6.51 0.21
C LEU A 153 16.03 -6.22 1.28
N VAL A 154 15.25 -5.14 1.10
CA VAL A 154 14.22 -4.73 2.06
C VAL A 154 13.09 -5.75 2.06
N HIS A 155 12.59 -6.13 0.88
CA HIS A 155 11.57 -7.18 0.74
C HIS A 155 11.98 -8.49 1.46
N ASP A 156 13.18 -8.98 1.16
CA ASP A 156 13.70 -10.22 1.74
C ASP A 156 13.94 -10.09 3.25
N ALA A 157 14.35 -8.91 3.73
CA ALA A 157 14.53 -8.64 5.16
C ALA A 157 13.20 -8.61 5.92
N GLU A 158 12.14 -8.06 5.33
CA GLU A 158 10.79 -8.08 5.91
C GLU A 158 10.21 -9.49 5.93
N THR A 159 10.36 -10.24 4.84
CA THR A 159 9.94 -11.64 4.78
C THR A 159 10.67 -12.48 5.83
N TRP A 160 11.99 -12.25 5.96
CA TRP A 160 12.79 -12.86 7.02
C TRP A 160 12.29 -12.47 8.42
N ASN A 161 12.00 -11.19 8.64
CA ASN A 161 11.48 -10.68 9.90
C ASN A 161 10.14 -11.35 10.27
N ALA A 162 9.21 -11.44 9.32
CA ALA A 162 7.93 -12.12 9.49
C ALA A 162 8.12 -13.58 9.91
N ALA A 163 9.04 -14.31 9.25
CA ALA A 163 9.37 -15.68 9.62
C ALA A 163 9.97 -15.80 11.04
N LEU A 164 10.78 -14.83 11.48
CA LEU A 164 11.30 -14.80 12.85
C LEU A 164 10.17 -14.58 13.86
N CYS A 165 9.30 -13.61 13.61
CA CYS A 165 8.18 -13.25 14.49
C CYS A 165 7.18 -14.39 14.62
N ARG A 166 6.92 -15.14 13.55
CA ARG A 166 6.11 -16.39 13.59
C ARG A 166 6.71 -17.50 14.45
N GLY A 167 8.02 -17.45 14.72
CA GLY A 167 8.69 -18.41 15.59
C GLY A 167 9.46 -19.51 14.88
N ASN A 168 9.70 -19.40 13.57
CA ASN A 168 10.43 -20.40 12.77
C ASN A 168 11.85 -20.70 13.29
N ARG A 169 12.39 -19.81 14.13
CA ARG A 169 13.73 -19.93 14.75
C ARG A 169 13.68 -19.97 16.29
N GLY A 170 12.50 -20.09 16.89
CA GLY A 170 12.28 -20.17 18.33
C GLY A 170 12.21 -18.81 19.05
N ALA A 171 11.80 -18.85 20.33
CA ALA A 171 11.34 -17.67 21.07
C ALA A 171 12.37 -16.51 21.20
N ARG A 172 13.68 -16.82 21.24
CA ARG A 172 14.71 -15.77 21.28
C ARG A 172 14.70 -14.93 20.00
N TRP A 173 14.58 -15.59 18.85
CA TRP A 173 14.52 -14.94 17.56
C TRP A 173 13.18 -14.24 17.33
N THR A 174 12.08 -14.77 17.86
CA THR A 174 10.78 -14.09 17.86
C THR A 174 10.87 -12.72 18.54
N ARG A 175 11.42 -12.66 19.77
CA ARG A 175 11.57 -11.38 20.50
C ARG A 175 12.53 -10.41 19.80
N PHE A 176 13.55 -10.94 19.13
CA PHE A 176 14.46 -10.13 18.32
C PHE A 176 13.76 -9.58 17.08
N GLY A 177 13.03 -10.43 16.36
CA GLY A 177 12.26 -10.07 15.17
C GLY A 177 11.25 -8.97 15.47
N GLU A 178 10.46 -9.12 16.53
CA GLU A 178 9.45 -8.12 16.89
C GLU A 178 10.09 -6.77 17.26
N ARG A 179 11.22 -6.79 17.98
CA ARG A 179 11.98 -5.57 18.28
C ARG A 179 12.55 -4.92 17.02
N LEU A 180 12.98 -5.72 16.06
CA LEU A 180 13.51 -5.23 14.78
C LEU A 180 12.39 -4.64 13.93
N ARG A 181 11.22 -5.30 13.88
CA ARG A 181 10.03 -4.87 13.13
C ARG A 181 9.65 -3.44 13.48
N ARG A 182 9.47 -3.18 14.78
CA ARG A 182 9.08 -1.89 15.36
C ARG A 182 10.14 -0.79 15.34
N ARG A 183 11.37 -1.09 14.91
CA ARG A 183 12.48 -0.13 14.88
C ARG A 183 12.87 0.29 13.47
N ALA A 184 12.38 -0.45 12.50
CA ALA A 184 12.76 -0.33 11.10
C ALA A 184 11.53 -0.40 10.19
N ASP A 185 10.33 -0.24 10.77
CA ASP A 185 9.04 -0.10 10.09
C ASP A 185 8.82 -1.20 9.05
N LEU A 186 9.09 -2.44 9.48
CA LEU A 186 9.03 -3.63 8.62
C LEU A 186 7.59 -4.12 8.48
N GLU A 187 6.76 -3.33 7.81
CA GLU A 187 5.32 -3.52 7.74
C GLU A 187 4.70 -3.36 6.34
N HIS A 188 5.52 -3.34 5.30
CA HIS A 188 5.02 -3.34 3.93
C HIS A 188 4.46 -4.72 3.53
N TRP A 189 3.99 -4.86 2.30
CA TRP A 189 3.43 -6.13 1.79
C TRP A 189 4.36 -7.33 1.97
N ALA A 190 5.68 -7.14 1.96
CA ALA A 190 6.64 -8.24 2.18
C ALA A 190 6.65 -8.78 3.62
N ALA A 191 6.19 -7.99 4.60
CA ALA A 191 5.94 -8.45 5.95
C ALA A 191 4.69 -9.33 6.08
N PHE A 192 3.90 -9.45 5.00
CA PHE A 192 2.69 -10.27 4.91
C PHE A 192 2.76 -11.18 3.66
N PRO A 193 3.63 -12.21 3.66
CA PRO A 193 3.95 -12.97 2.45
C PRO A 193 2.74 -13.58 1.74
N GLU A 194 1.76 -14.09 2.49
CA GLU A 194 0.54 -14.67 1.93
C GLU A 194 -0.33 -13.62 1.24
N SER A 195 -0.45 -12.42 1.83
CA SER A 195 -1.18 -11.30 1.20
C SER A 195 -0.43 -10.75 -0.02
N PHE A 196 0.90 -10.73 0.01
CA PHE A 196 1.71 -10.37 -1.15
C PHE A 196 1.42 -11.30 -2.34
N GLU A 197 1.42 -12.61 -2.11
CA GLU A 197 1.16 -13.60 -3.16
C GLU A 197 -0.31 -13.59 -3.60
N ALA A 198 -1.24 -13.35 -2.68
CA ALA A 198 -2.66 -13.20 -3.02
C ALA A 198 -2.92 -11.99 -3.93
N LEU A 199 -2.29 -10.84 -3.65
CA LEU A 199 -2.37 -9.68 -4.54
C LEU A 199 -1.76 -9.98 -5.91
N ALA A 200 -0.62 -10.66 -5.96
CA ALA A 200 -0.02 -11.11 -7.20
C ALA A 200 -1.01 -12.00 -8.00
N ALA A 201 -1.64 -12.98 -7.36
CA ALA A 201 -2.59 -13.86 -8.02
C ALA A 201 -3.78 -13.10 -8.63
N VAL A 202 -4.36 -12.13 -7.90
CA VAL A 202 -5.44 -11.28 -8.42
C VAL A 202 -4.98 -10.45 -9.62
N ILE A 203 -3.79 -9.86 -9.57
CA ILE A 203 -3.22 -9.09 -10.67
C ILE A 203 -2.97 -9.96 -11.91
N ALA A 204 -2.47 -11.18 -11.72
CA ALA A 204 -2.23 -12.12 -12.80
C ALA A 204 -3.54 -12.52 -13.50
N GLU A 205 -4.57 -12.80 -12.71
CA GLU A 205 -5.87 -13.22 -13.20
C GLU A 205 -6.59 -12.11 -13.96
N VAL A 206 -6.67 -10.91 -13.38
CA VAL A 206 -7.34 -9.78 -14.02
C VAL A 206 -6.60 -9.32 -15.28
N GLY A 207 -5.28 -9.51 -15.31
CA GLY A 207 -4.43 -9.15 -16.44
C GLY A 207 -4.37 -10.19 -17.54
N ALA A 208 -5.07 -11.32 -17.44
CA ALA A 208 -4.99 -12.40 -18.42
C ALA A 208 -6.25 -12.49 -19.30
N GLY A 209 -6.06 -12.89 -20.57
CA GLY A 209 -7.14 -13.16 -21.51
C GLY A 209 -7.49 -11.97 -22.42
N ALA A 210 -8.42 -12.21 -23.35
CA ALA A 210 -8.79 -11.25 -24.38
C ALA A 210 -9.40 -9.95 -23.84
N ASP A 211 -10.07 -10.04 -22.67
CA ASP A 211 -10.73 -8.91 -22.02
C ASP A 211 -9.84 -8.21 -20.97
N ALA A 212 -8.55 -8.55 -20.92
CA ALA A 212 -7.59 -7.94 -20.01
C ALA A 212 -7.46 -6.41 -20.24
N PRO A 213 -7.30 -5.62 -19.15
CA PRO A 213 -6.98 -4.20 -19.29
C PRO A 213 -5.63 -4.04 -19.98
N ALA A 214 -5.41 -2.89 -20.61
CA ALA A 214 -4.11 -2.55 -21.18
C ALA A 214 -3.03 -2.44 -20.08
N THR A 215 -3.40 -1.93 -18.90
CA THR A 215 -2.48 -1.83 -17.76
C THR A 215 -3.13 -2.21 -16.43
N VAL A 216 -2.34 -2.81 -15.56
CA VAL A 216 -2.61 -2.90 -14.11
C VAL A 216 -1.49 -2.17 -13.36
N CYS A 217 -1.81 -1.05 -12.72
CA CYS A 217 -0.85 -0.21 -12.01
C CYS A 217 -1.12 -0.24 -10.51
N VAL A 218 -0.15 -0.71 -9.72
CA VAL A 218 -0.17 -0.58 -8.26
C VAL A 218 0.42 0.78 -7.88
N LEU A 219 -0.37 1.64 -7.26
CA LEU A 219 0.02 2.99 -6.83
C LEU A 219 0.36 2.95 -5.34
N SER A 220 1.54 3.43 -4.97
CA SER A 220 1.97 3.42 -3.57
C SER A 220 2.82 4.60 -3.13
N GLY A 221 2.98 4.77 -1.82
CA GLY A 221 3.71 5.88 -1.21
C GLY A 221 4.62 5.46 -0.05
N ASP A 222 4.70 6.34 0.96
CA ASP A 222 5.28 6.11 2.30
C ASP A 222 6.81 5.92 2.42
N VAL A 223 7.48 5.35 1.42
CA VAL A 223 8.92 5.02 1.50
C VAL A 223 9.92 6.17 1.29
N HIS A 224 9.47 7.41 1.30
CA HIS A 224 10.27 8.62 1.10
C HIS A 224 11.16 8.61 -0.18
N HIS A 225 10.75 7.95 -1.26
CA HIS A 225 11.41 8.07 -2.56
C HIS A 225 10.46 7.63 -3.67
N ALA A 226 10.82 7.92 -4.92
CA ALA A 226 10.04 7.49 -6.07
C ALA A 226 10.78 6.43 -6.89
N TYR A 227 10.05 5.48 -7.45
CA TYR A 227 10.57 4.49 -8.39
C TYR A 227 9.44 3.83 -9.19
N VAL A 228 9.84 3.16 -10.27
CA VAL A 228 8.97 2.28 -11.04
C VAL A 228 9.54 0.87 -10.97
N ALA A 229 8.69 -0.11 -10.66
CA ALA A 229 9.05 -1.52 -10.64
C ALA A 229 8.08 -2.32 -11.52
N GLU A 230 8.61 -3.38 -12.12
CA GLU A 230 7.86 -4.25 -13.03
C GLU A 230 8.05 -5.70 -12.59
N PRO A 231 6.95 -6.45 -12.34
CA PRO A 231 7.03 -7.85 -11.97
C PRO A 231 7.41 -8.74 -13.15
N THR A 232 7.89 -9.93 -12.83
CA THR A 232 8.19 -11.01 -13.75
C THR A 232 7.61 -12.28 -13.16
N TRP A 233 6.71 -12.90 -13.92
CA TRP A 233 5.94 -14.05 -13.49
C TRP A 233 6.73 -15.35 -13.68
N PRO A 234 6.49 -16.38 -12.85
CA PRO A 234 7.16 -17.68 -12.98
C PRO A 234 6.69 -18.49 -14.20
N GLY A 235 5.54 -18.14 -14.79
CA GLY A 235 4.97 -18.78 -15.99
C GLY A 235 4.58 -17.75 -17.06
N PRO A 236 3.66 -18.08 -17.99
CA PRO A 236 3.09 -17.06 -18.88
C PRO A 236 2.47 -15.96 -18.00
N GLY A 237 3.01 -14.75 -18.14
CA GLY A 237 2.51 -13.58 -17.42
C GLY A 237 1.17 -13.10 -17.96
N PRO A 238 0.56 -12.10 -17.32
CA PRO A 238 -0.64 -11.44 -17.82
C PRO A 238 -0.36 -10.76 -19.18
N ASP A 239 -1.40 -10.69 -20.01
CA ASP A 239 -1.42 -9.92 -21.26
C ASP A 239 -1.37 -8.41 -20.97
N ALA A 240 -1.94 -7.99 -19.83
CA ALA A 240 -1.88 -6.62 -19.34
C ALA A 240 -0.46 -6.22 -18.93
N ARG A 241 -0.10 -4.96 -19.20
CA ARG A 241 1.14 -4.37 -18.69
C ARG A 241 1.01 -4.08 -17.19
N VAL A 242 1.73 -4.82 -16.37
CA VAL A 242 1.72 -4.64 -14.90
C VAL A 242 2.87 -3.77 -14.43
N LEU A 243 2.61 -2.74 -13.64
CA LEU A 243 3.64 -1.90 -13.01
C LEU A 243 3.29 -1.58 -11.55
N GLN A 244 4.31 -1.35 -10.74
CA GLN A 244 4.19 -0.56 -9.53
C GLN A 244 4.76 0.83 -9.75
N LEU A 245 3.99 1.84 -9.37
CA LEU A 245 4.32 3.26 -9.43
C LEU A 245 4.37 3.79 -7.99
N THR A 246 5.58 3.94 -7.46
CA THR A 246 5.78 4.45 -6.10
C THR A 246 6.25 5.89 -6.14
N CYS A 247 5.54 6.78 -5.45
CA CYS A 247 5.91 8.18 -5.31
C CYS A 247 5.43 8.71 -3.95
N SER A 248 6.35 8.88 -3.00
CA SER A 248 6.01 9.45 -1.69
C SER A 248 5.75 10.97 -1.76
N PRO A 249 5.01 11.53 -0.78
CA PRO A 249 4.54 12.92 -0.79
C PRO A 249 5.65 13.99 -0.79
N VAL A 250 5.22 15.24 -0.99
CA VAL A 250 6.06 16.45 -0.95
C VAL A 250 6.60 16.74 0.45
N HIS A 251 7.69 17.52 0.52
CA HIS A 251 8.50 17.81 1.72
C HIS A 251 9.46 16.69 2.17
N ASN A 252 10.04 16.02 1.19
CA ASN A 252 10.88 14.86 1.42
C ASN A 252 12.39 15.22 1.36
N SER A 253 13.05 15.11 2.50
CA SER A 253 14.51 15.26 2.64
C SER A 253 15.14 13.97 3.16
N VAL A 254 15.57 13.09 2.25
CA VAL A 254 16.29 11.88 2.63
C VAL A 254 17.79 12.14 2.79
N PRO A 255 18.40 11.87 3.97
CA PRO A 255 19.85 11.91 4.17
C PRO A 255 20.63 11.04 3.18
N LEU A 256 21.86 11.43 2.85
CA LEU A 256 22.68 10.72 1.85
C LEU A 256 22.91 9.25 2.20
N SER A 257 23.11 8.92 3.47
CA SER A 257 23.28 7.53 3.95
C SER A 257 22.08 6.66 3.60
N ILE A 258 20.87 7.16 3.84
CA ILE A 258 19.61 6.45 3.54
C ILE A 258 19.44 6.31 2.01
N ARG A 259 19.77 7.35 1.22
CA ARG A 259 19.76 7.26 -0.26
C ARG A 259 20.69 6.17 -0.78
N LEU A 260 21.88 6.04 -0.19
CA LEU A 260 22.83 4.98 -0.54
C LEU A 260 22.30 3.61 -0.12
N GLY A 261 21.65 3.51 1.04
CA GLY A 261 20.97 2.30 1.50
C GLY A 261 19.90 1.81 0.53
N PHE A 262 19.00 2.70 0.07
CA PHE A 262 17.98 2.35 -0.93
C PHE A 262 18.60 1.91 -2.27
N ARG A 263 19.62 2.62 -2.75
CA ARG A 263 20.36 2.22 -3.96
C ARG A 263 21.00 0.84 -3.81
N PHE A 264 21.60 0.57 -2.65
CA PHE A 264 22.18 -0.72 -2.33
C PHE A 264 21.13 -1.83 -2.29
N GLY A 265 19.93 -1.55 -1.74
CA GLY A 265 18.83 -2.51 -1.68
C GLY A 265 18.34 -2.99 -3.06
N TRP A 266 18.49 -2.16 -4.08
CA TRP A 266 18.20 -2.51 -5.48
C TRP A 266 19.36 -3.20 -6.22
N SER A 267 20.55 -3.27 -5.62
CA SER A 267 21.73 -3.83 -6.27
C SER A 267 21.72 -5.37 -6.29
N GLY A 268 22.54 -5.96 -7.17
CA GLY A 268 22.73 -7.42 -7.20
C GLY A 268 23.29 -7.98 -5.89
N LEU A 269 24.18 -7.24 -5.21
CA LEU A 269 24.72 -7.63 -3.90
C LEU A 269 23.63 -7.59 -2.82
N GLY A 270 22.81 -6.54 -2.81
CA GLY A 270 21.65 -6.43 -1.91
C GLY A 270 20.71 -7.62 -2.07
N ARG A 271 20.43 -8.03 -3.32
CA ARG A 271 19.64 -9.23 -3.62
C ARG A 271 20.27 -10.52 -3.10
N ILE A 272 21.59 -10.68 -3.20
CA ILE A 272 22.28 -11.87 -2.66
C ILE A 272 22.19 -11.92 -1.12
N LEU A 273 22.36 -10.78 -0.45
CA LEU A 273 22.23 -10.69 1.00
C LEU A 273 20.79 -10.99 1.46
N GLY A 274 19.78 -10.43 0.78
CA GLY A 274 18.37 -10.71 1.04
C GLY A 274 18.07 -12.20 0.98
N ARG A 275 18.49 -12.88 -0.09
CA ARG A 275 18.34 -14.34 -0.23
C ARG A 275 18.96 -15.15 0.92
N ARG A 276 20.06 -14.67 1.51
CA ARG A 276 20.66 -15.32 2.69
C ARG A 276 19.80 -15.14 3.93
N LEU A 277 19.16 -13.97 4.11
CA LEU A 277 18.23 -13.72 5.21
C LEU A 277 17.00 -14.62 5.11
N VAL A 278 16.36 -14.71 3.94
CA VAL A 278 15.19 -15.57 3.72
C VAL A 278 15.51 -17.04 4.00
N ARG A 279 16.64 -17.55 3.49
CA ARG A 279 17.12 -18.92 3.80
C ARG A 279 17.32 -19.13 5.29
N HIS A 280 17.85 -18.14 6.00
CA HIS A 280 18.02 -18.20 7.44
C HIS A 280 16.66 -18.22 8.18
N GLY A 281 15.66 -17.49 7.68
CA GLY A 281 14.28 -17.50 8.19
C GLY A 281 13.53 -18.82 7.96
N ARG A 282 14.06 -19.72 7.13
CA ARG A 282 13.40 -20.96 6.68
C ARG A 282 12.04 -20.66 6.02
N TRP A 283 12.00 -19.58 5.25
CA TRP A 283 10.82 -19.18 4.48
C TRP A 283 11.02 -19.53 3.01
N GLU A 284 9.94 -19.91 2.32
CA GLU A 284 9.99 -20.17 0.88
C GLU A 284 10.06 -18.86 0.11
N HIS A 285 10.86 -18.82 -0.96
CA HIS A 285 10.98 -17.61 -1.76
C HIS A 285 9.68 -17.34 -2.53
N THR A 286 9.30 -16.07 -2.56
CA THR A 286 8.26 -15.52 -3.43
C THR A 286 8.46 -16.00 -4.87
N ALA A 287 7.39 -16.50 -5.49
CA ALA A 287 7.46 -17.01 -6.86
C ALA A 287 7.60 -15.86 -7.88
N LEU A 288 7.13 -14.66 -7.51
CA LEU A 288 7.20 -13.45 -8.29
C LEU A 288 8.61 -12.82 -8.25
N GLY A 289 9.21 -12.63 -9.42
CA GLY A 289 10.37 -11.76 -9.58
C GLY A 289 9.94 -10.33 -9.89
N TRP A 290 10.85 -9.35 -9.75
CA TRP A 290 10.64 -8.01 -10.31
C TRP A 290 11.98 -7.33 -10.58
N ARG A 291 11.94 -6.24 -11.34
CA ARG A 291 13.07 -5.34 -11.53
C ARG A 291 12.62 -3.89 -11.41
N LYS A 292 13.52 -3.03 -10.94
CA LYS A 292 13.33 -1.59 -10.98
C LYS A 292 13.60 -1.06 -12.38
N THR A 293 12.60 -0.49 -13.03
CA THR A 293 12.69 0.08 -14.38
C THR A 293 12.90 1.59 -14.37
N GLY A 294 12.62 2.27 -13.25
CA GLY A 294 12.88 3.70 -13.06
C GLY A 294 13.28 4.05 -11.63
N GLY A 295 14.08 5.11 -11.44
CA GLY A 295 14.54 5.58 -10.12
C GLY A 295 15.72 4.79 -9.53
N PRO A 296 15.92 4.75 -8.20
CA PRO A 296 15.17 5.53 -7.22
C PRO A 296 15.50 7.02 -7.38
N TRP A 297 14.46 7.83 -7.38
CA TRP A 297 14.55 9.28 -7.36
C TRP A 297 14.25 9.80 -5.95
N PHE A 298 14.86 10.93 -5.59
CA PHE A 298 14.78 11.48 -4.23
C PHE A 298 14.50 12.97 -4.29
N GLY A 299 13.73 13.47 -3.31
CA GLY A 299 13.35 14.87 -3.16
C GLY A 299 11.84 15.06 -3.30
N ASN A 300 11.42 16.29 -3.50
CA ASN A 300 10.01 16.64 -3.70
C ASN A 300 9.60 16.33 -5.13
N GLN A 301 8.72 15.34 -5.30
CA GLN A 301 8.38 14.83 -6.62
C GLN A 301 6.88 14.72 -6.80
N LEU A 302 6.45 14.77 -8.06
CA LEU A 302 5.07 14.58 -8.47
C LEU A 302 5.07 13.62 -9.67
N MET A 303 4.35 12.52 -9.53
CA MET A 303 4.21 11.50 -10.57
C MET A 303 2.82 11.61 -11.19
N MET A 304 2.76 11.91 -12.48
CA MET A 304 1.54 12.01 -13.26
C MET A 304 1.40 10.79 -14.16
N LEU A 305 0.32 10.03 -13.94
CA LEU A 305 -0.12 8.98 -14.84
C LEU A 305 -1.26 9.54 -15.72
N THR A 306 -1.02 9.59 -17.03
CA THR A 306 -2.02 10.03 -18.01
C THR A 306 -2.55 8.79 -18.74
N LEU A 307 -3.87 8.63 -18.75
CA LEU A 307 -4.56 7.49 -19.36
C LEU A 307 -5.50 7.99 -20.45
N ARG A 308 -5.42 7.42 -21.65
CA ARG A 308 -6.26 7.82 -22.79
C ARG A 308 -6.63 6.61 -23.65
N GLY A 309 -7.89 6.20 -23.57
CA GLY A 309 -8.31 4.96 -24.20
C GLY A 309 -7.56 3.80 -23.56
N ARG A 310 -6.79 3.05 -24.36
CA ARG A 310 -5.92 1.96 -23.91
C ARG A 310 -4.45 2.35 -23.74
N SER A 311 -4.08 3.60 -24.02
CA SER A 311 -2.71 4.08 -23.87
C SER A 311 -2.47 4.72 -22.50
N ALA A 312 -1.26 4.54 -21.99
CA ALA A 312 -0.85 5.09 -20.71
C ALA A 312 0.55 5.69 -20.82
N SER A 313 0.73 6.88 -20.24
CA SER A 313 2.03 7.52 -20.11
C SER A 313 2.28 8.01 -18.69
N LEU A 314 3.56 8.00 -18.30
CA LEU A 314 4.02 8.40 -16.98
C LEU A 314 4.98 9.57 -17.12
N ARG A 315 4.77 10.62 -16.33
CA ARG A 315 5.70 11.74 -16.20
C ARG A 315 6.03 11.95 -14.73
N LEU A 316 7.31 12.06 -14.43
CA LEU A 316 7.80 12.38 -13.10
C LEU A 316 8.43 13.76 -13.13
N GLU A 317 7.96 14.64 -12.27
CA GLU A 317 8.49 15.98 -12.08
C GLU A 317 9.10 16.12 -10.70
N GLN A 318 10.08 17.00 -10.57
CA GLN A 318 10.74 17.32 -9.32
C GLN A 318 10.73 18.83 -9.09
N ALA A 319 10.31 19.22 -7.90
CA ALA A 319 10.39 20.61 -7.48
C ALA A 319 11.86 20.99 -7.23
N ARG A 320 12.30 22.08 -7.86
CA ARG A 320 13.62 22.67 -7.67
C ARG A 320 13.48 24.14 -7.30
N ALA A 321 14.32 24.58 -6.37
CA ALA A 321 14.50 25.99 -6.10
C ALA A 321 15.26 26.62 -7.27
N ASP A 322 14.73 27.72 -7.80
CA ASP A 322 15.44 28.61 -8.70
C ASP A 322 16.48 29.41 -7.91
N ARG A 323 17.54 29.85 -8.60
CA ARG A 323 18.61 30.69 -8.05
C ARG A 323 18.10 32.03 -7.52
N ASN A 324 16.94 32.49 -8.01
CA ASN A 324 16.30 33.75 -7.60
C ASN A 324 15.25 33.57 -6.49
N GLY A 325 15.18 32.40 -5.84
CA GLY A 325 14.22 32.13 -4.75
C GLY A 325 12.83 31.71 -5.22
N GLY A 326 12.60 31.56 -6.53
CA GLY A 326 11.40 30.93 -7.07
C GLY A 326 11.42 29.40 -6.95
N ALA A 327 10.30 28.74 -7.26
CA ALA A 327 10.22 27.28 -7.37
C ALA A 327 9.69 26.90 -8.75
N ARG A 328 10.24 25.83 -9.34
CA ARG A 328 9.77 25.26 -10.61
C ARG A 328 9.72 23.74 -10.56
N LEU A 329 8.87 23.15 -11.39
CA LEU A 329 8.82 21.70 -11.62
C LEU A 329 9.64 21.35 -12.86
N ASP A 330 10.72 20.60 -12.66
CA ASP A 330 11.54 20.09 -13.76
C ASP A 330 11.16 18.63 -14.03
N ALA A 331 10.90 18.31 -15.30
CA ALA A 331 10.67 16.92 -15.72
C ALA A 331 11.94 16.09 -15.49
N VAL A 332 11.81 15.01 -14.72
CA VAL A 332 12.88 14.06 -14.40
C VAL A 332 12.88 12.91 -15.39
N THR A 333 11.69 12.40 -15.73
CA THR A 333 11.51 11.35 -16.73
C THR A 333 10.09 11.39 -17.28
N GLU A 334 9.95 10.95 -18.53
CA GLU A 334 8.69 10.72 -19.21
C GLU A 334 8.79 9.37 -19.92
N SER A 335 7.72 8.57 -19.89
CA SER A 335 7.73 7.22 -20.42
C SER A 335 6.34 6.83 -20.92
N VAL A 336 6.29 6.22 -22.11
CA VAL A 336 5.08 5.57 -22.62
C VAL A 336 5.03 4.16 -22.01
N LEU A 337 3.93 3.85 -21.32
CA LEU A 337 3.73 2.55 -20.67
C LEU A 337 3.03 1.56 -21.61
N THR A 338 2.08 2.04 -22.41
CA THR A 338 1.33 1.31 -23.44
C THR A 338 0.96 2.26 -24.58
N GLU A 339 0.90 1.74 -25.81
CA GLU A 339 0.57 2.49 -27.03
C GLU A 339 -0.93 2.55 -27.34
#